data_AF-A0A7X2SXH2-F1
#
_entry.id   AF-A0A7X2SXH2-F1
#
_cell.length_a   1.000
_cell.length_b   1.000
_cell.length_c   1.000
_cell.angle_alpha   90.00
_cell.angle_beta   90.00
_cell.angle_gamma   90.00
#
_symmetry.space_group_name_H-M   'P 1'
#
loop_
_entity.id
_entity.type
_entity.pdbx_description
1 polymer ?
#
loop_
_entity_poly.entity_id
_entity_poly.type
_entity_poly.pdbx_seq_one_letter_code
_entity_poly.pdbx_strand_id
1 'polypeptide(L)'
;INIPRWLERQTTARITDVLVTRGAEFGFPDQDALNIVLEDEVLILPDRYNHIYDIIANKVWDHTSVPEETVMIHYTGKCKPWHAWAGSDLSQRYYSYYQRSPWASQPLDTPKHYKEMKRFARVKWHQKQYAESLSWMMKYVSLKFFKQSEQ
;
A
#
# COMPACT_ATOMS: atom_id res chain seq x y z
N ILE A 1 14.09 5.62 -16.48
CA ILE A 1 15.29 4.77 -16.60
C ILE A 1 16.02 5.17 -17.87
N ASN A 2 17.35 5.35 -17.83
CA ASN A 2 18.17 5.59 -19.01
C ASN A 2 18.62 4.24 -19.59
N ILE A 3 17.93 3.75 -20.63
CA ILE A 3 18.14 2.41 -21.17
C ILE A 3 19.54 2.20 -21.78
N PRO A 4 20.08 3.11 -22.63
CA PRO A 4 21.44 2.95 -23.15
C PRO A 4 22.49 2.81 -22.05
N ARG A 5 22.45 3.69 -21.04
CA ARG A 5 23.40 3.66 -19.91
C ARG A 5 23.22 2.40 -19.04
N TRP A 6 21.97 1.95 -18.88
CA TRP A 6 21.64 0.72 -18.14
C TRP A 6 22.25 -0.52 -18.79
N LEU A 7 22.19 -0.60 -20.12
CA LEU A 7 22.78 -1.70 -20.90
C LEU A 7 24.30 -1.64 -20.89
N GLU A 8 24.89 -0.46 -21.16
CA GLU A 8 26.34 -0.24 -21.14
C GLU A 8 26.97 -0.67 -19.81
N ARG A 9 26.31 -0.33 -18.69
CA ARG A 9 26.80 -0.62 -17.34
C ARG A 9 26.43 -2.00 -16.81
N GLN A 10 25.77 -2.82 -17.62
CA GLN A 10 25.25 -4.13 -17.24
C GLN A 10 24.50 -4.08 -15.90
N THR A 11 23.71 -3.02 -15.68
CA THR A 11 23.14 -2.68 -14.38
C THR A 11 22.30 -3.82 -13.79
N THR A 12 21.52 -4.53 -14.62
CA THR A 12 20.76 -5.69 -14.16
C THR A 12 21.65 -6.78 -13.58
N ALA A 13 22.79 -7.09 -14.21
CA ALA A 13 23.70 -8.12 -13.72
C ALA A 13 24.31 -7.72 -12.37
N ARG A 14 24.71 -6.44 -12.23
CA ARG A 14 25.21 -5.88 -10.97
C ARG A 14 24.17 -5.99 -9.84
N ILE A 15 22.91 -5.63 -10.11
CA ILE A 15 21.82 -5.74 -9.13
C ILE A 15 21.63 -7.20 -8.71
N THR A 16 21.58 -8.12 -9.68
CA THR A 16 21.41 -9.55 -9.40
C THR A 16 22.56 -10.10 -8.56
N ASP A 17 23.81 -9.72 -8.84
CA ASP A 17 24.97 -10.14 -8.05
C ASP A 17 24.86 -9.69 -6.59
N VAL A 18 24.48 -8.44 -6.35
CA VAL A 18 24.25 -7.90 -5.00
C VAL A 18 23.09 -8.62 -4.30
N LEU A 19 22.00 -8.93 -5.02
CA LEU A 19 20.87 -9.69 -4.47
C LEU A 19 21.27 -11.12 -4.07
N VAL A 20 22.06 -11.80 -4.89
CA VAL A 20 22.49 -13.18 -4.60
C VAL A 20 23.47 -13.23 -3.43
N THR A 21 24.40 -12.27 -3.37
CA THR A 21 25.47 -12.27 -2.37
C THR A 21 25.03 -11.74 -1.01
N ARG A 22 24.16 -10.71 -0.99
CA ARG A 22 23.81 -9.95 0.22
C ARG A 22 22.31 -9.77 0.44
N GLY A 23 21.47 -10.23 -0.49
CA GLY A 23 20.02 -9.98 -0.45
C GLY A 23 19.31 -10.51 0.80
N ALA A 24 19.85 -11.53 1.46
CA ALA A 24 19.30 -12.07 2.70
C ALA A 24 19.46 -11.11 3.91
N GLU A 25 20.39 -10.16 3.84
CA GLU A 25 20.63 -9.16 4.88
C GLU A 25 19.75 -7.91 4.71
N PHE A 26 19.11 -7.75 3.55
CA PHE A 26 18.37 -6.54 3.19
C PHE A 26 16.95 -6.54 3.76
N GLY A 27 16.51 -5.36 4.21
CA GLY A 27 15.14 -5.15 4.65
C GLY A 27 14.18 -5.05 3.46
N PHE A 28 14.65 -4.48 2.35
CA PHE A 28 13.92 -4.34 1.10
C PHE A 28 14.83 -4.79 -0.06
N PRO A 29 14.90 -6.10 -0.35
CA PRO A 29 15.99 -6.66 -1.16
C PRO A 29 16.22 -5.96 -2.49
N ASP A 30 15.16 -5.73 -3.26
CA ASP A 30 15.20 -5.06 -4.55
C ASP A 30 15.56 -3.57 -4.44
N GLN A 31 14.95 -2.84 -3.52
CA GLN A 31 15.21 -1.42 -3.32
C GLN A 31 16.62 -1.15 -2.77
N ASP A 32 17.09 -1.97 -1.84
CA ASP A 32 18.42 -1.86 -1.23
C ASP A 32 19.51 -2.22 -2.25
N ALA A 33 19.32 -3.29 -3.03
CA ALA A 33 20.24 -3.63 -4.12
C ALA A 33 20.31 -2.52 -5.19
N LEU A 34 19.17 -1.94 -5.56
CA LEU A 34 19.13 -0.79 -6.47
C LEU A 34 19.92 0.40 -5.92
N ASN A 35 19.72 0.75 -4.65
CA ASN A 35 20.41 1.87 -4.00
C ASN A 35 21.92 1.66 -3.94
N ILE A 36 22.38 0.43 -3.66
CA ILE A 36 23.81 0.09 -3.61
C ILE A 36 24.42 0.15 -5.02
N VAL A 37 23.78 -0.46 -6.02
CA VAL A 37 24.33 -0.53 -7.38
C VAL A 37 24.33 0.82 -8.08
N LEU A 38 23.32 1.65 -7.79
CA LEU A 38 23.13 2.94 -8.46
C LEU A 38 23.55 4.12 -7.59
N GLU A 39 24.33 3.88 -6.54
CA GLU A 39 24.96 4.94 -5.75
C GLU A 39 25.72 5.89 -6.70
N ASP A 40 25.42 7.18 -6.62
CA ASP A 40 25.91 8.25 -7.52
C ASP A 40 25.56 8.13 -9.02
N GLU A 41 24.78 7.12 -9.43
CA GLU A 41 24.30 6.93 -10.81
C GLU A 41 22.84 7.38 -11.02
N VAL A 42 22.29 8.11 -10.05
CA VAL A 42 20.87 8.46 -9.93
C VAL A 42 20.62 9.96 -10.13
N LEU A 43 19.53 10.28 -10.84
CA LEU A 43 18.93 11.62 -10.80
C LEU A 43 17.82 11.62 -9.75
N ILE A 44 17.99 12.40 -8.69
CA ILE A 44 16.96 12.56 -7.65
C ILE A 44 15.84 13.45 -8.18
N LEU A 45 14.62 12.92 -8.17
CA LEU A 45 13.42 13.64 -8.58
C LEU A 45 12.75 14.33 -7.38
N PRO A 46 12.05 15.46 -7.59
CA PRO A 46 11.25 16.06 -6.54
C PRO A 46 10.12 15.15 -6.03
N ASP A 47 9.80 15.25 -4.74
CA ASP A 47 8.81 14.40 -4.04
C ASP A 47 7.42 14.39 -4.67
N ARG A 48 7.04 15.45 -5.40
CA ARG A 48 5.76 15.51 -6.14
C ARG A 48 5.57 14.36 -7.14
N TYR A 49 6.66 13.73 -7.59
CA TYR A 49 6.63 12.58 -8.48
C TYR A 49 6.58 11.24 -7.75
N ASN A 50 6.66 11.22 -6.41
CA ASN A 50 6.57 10.01 -5.60
C ASN A 50 6.04 10.34 -4.20
N HIS A 51 4.82 10.87 -4.11
CA HIS A 51 4.20 11.17 -2.82
C HIS A 51 3.78 9.87 -2.14
N ILE A 52 4.60 9.40 -1.19
CA ILE A 52 4.40 8.14 -0.48
C ILE A 52 3.26 8.26 0.52
N TYR A 53 2.31 7.34 0.44
CA TYR A 53 1.17 7.28 1.33
C TYR A 53 0.89 5.86 1.83
N ASP A 54 1.00 5.65 3.14
CA ASP A 54 0.60 4.40 3.80
C ASP A 54 -0.78 4.57 4.46
N ILE A 55 -1.77 3.84 3.95
CA ILE A 55 -3.15 3.89 4.44
C ILE A 55 -3.27 3.42 5.89
N ILE A 56 -2.43 2.49 6.36
CA ILE A 56 -2.52 1.99 7.75
C ILE A 56 -1.92 2.99 8.73
N ALA A 57 -0.76 3.54 8.37
CA ALA A 57 -0.06 4.52 9.19
C ALA A 57 -0.92 5.77 9.41
N ASN A 58 -1.64 6.19 8.37
CA ASN A 58 -2.64 7.25 8.46
C ASN A 58 -3.95 6.68 9.03
N LYS A 59 -4.46 7.26 10.11
CA LYS A 59 -5.68 6.74 10.75
C LYS A 59 -6.88 6.89 9.81
N VAL A 60 -7.92 6.09 9.99
CA VAL A 60 -9.14 6.11 9.15
C VAL A 60 -9.80 7.51 9.13
N TRP A 61 -9.62 8.28 10.20
CA TRP A 61 -10.14 9.64 10.38
C TRP A 61 -9.09 10.73 10.17
N ASP A 62 -7.93 10.38 9.62
CA ASP A 62 -6.89 11.34 9.33
C ASP A 62 -7.16 12.02 7.98
N HIS A 63 -7.28 13.34 8.01
CA HIS A 63 -7.41 14.16 6.83
C HIS A 63 -6.03 14.51 6.32
N THR A 64 -5.37 13.55 5.67
CA THR A 64 -4.10 13.82 5.01
C THR A 64 -4.36 14.64 3.75
N SER A 65 -4.02 15.92 3.77
CA SER A 65 -4.02 16.75 2.57
C SER A 65 -2.86 16.32 1.67
N VAL A 66 -3.17 16.05 0.40
CA VAL A 66 -2.15 15.86 -0.62
C VAL A 66 -1.72 17.25 -1.09
N PRO A 67 -0.42 17.56 -1.12
CA PRO A 67 0.06 18.82 -1.71
C PRO A 67 -0.46 18.99 -3.14
N GLU A 68 -0.92 20.19 -3.49
CA GLU A 68 -1.58 20.45 -4.78
C GLU A 68 -0.67 20.15 -5.98
N GLU A 69 0.63 20.32 -5.82
CA GLU A 69 1.66 20.06 -6.82
C GLU A 69 1.93 18.57 -7.07
N THR A 70 1.34 17.68 -6.26
CA THR A 70 1.53 16.22 -6.34
C THR A 70 1.06 15.71 -7.69
N VAL A 71 1.99 15.08 -8.41
CA VAL A 71 1.76 14.45 -9.71
C VAL A 71 1.43 12.97 -9.54
N MET A 72 2.12 12.28 -8.64
CA MET A 72 1.95 10.84 -8.42
C MET A 72 1.84 10.52 -6.94
N ILE A 73 0.76 9.81 -6.57
CA ILE A 73 0.58 9.24 -5.24
C ILE A 73 0.98 7.77 -5.29
N HIS A 74 1.89 7.37 -4.40
CA HIS A 74 2.35 6.01 -4.24
C HIS A 74 1.73 5.40 -2.98
N TYR A 75 0.72 4.54 -3.15
CA TYR A 75 0.09 3.81 -2.05
C TYR A 75 0.98 2.65 -1.56
N THR A 76 1.86 2.94 -0.61
CA THR A 76 2.77 1.98 0.01
C THR A 76 2.10 1.23 1.16
N GLY A 77 2.80 0.25 1.71
CA GLY A 77 2.30 -0.53 2.84
C GLY A 77 1.30 -1.62 2.46
N LYS A 78 0.74 -2.25 3.50
CA LYS A 78 -0.07 -3.48 3.40
C LYS A 78 -1.53 -3.23 3.01
N CYS A 79 -2.09 -2.08 3.35
CA CYS A 79 -3.46 -1.73 2.96
C CYS A 79 -3.40 -0.95 1.65
N LYS A 80 -4.13 -1.42 0.65
CA LYS A 80 -4.22 -0.82 -0.66
C LYS A 80 -5.56 -0.10 -0.81
N PRO A 81 -5.65 0.93 -1.69
CA PRO A 81 -6.86 1.73 -1.77
C PRO A 81 -8.06 0.96 -2.36
N TRP A 82 -7.83 -0.17 -3.04
CA TRP A 82 -8.88 -1.08 -3.48
C TRP A 82 -9.36 -2.06 -2.39
N HIS A 83 -8.81 -1.99 -1.18
CA HIS A 83 -9.35 -2.72 -0.03
C HIS A 83 -10.53 -1.96 0.57
N ALA A 84 -11.65 -2.63 0.82
CA ALA A 84 -12.84 -2.00 1.40
C ALA A 84 -12.60 -1.36 2.79
N TRP A 85 -11.53 -1.78 3.49
CA TRP A 85 -11.12 -1.27 4.80
C TRP A 85 -10.05 -0.18 4.76
N ALA A 86 -9.75 0.40 3.59
CA ALA A 86 -8.80 1.51 3.45
C ALA A 86 -9.31 2.77 4.17
N GLY A 87 -10.50 3.23 3.77
CA GLY A 87 -11.36 4.17 4.48
C GLY A 87 -10.85 5.61 4.66
N SER A 88 -9.66 5.96 4.17
CA SER A 88 -9.11 7.31 4.23
C SER A 88 -9.53 8.18 3.04
N ASP A 89 -9.44 9.50 3.15
CA ASP A 89 -9.78 10.42 2.04
C ASP A 89 -8.95 10.15 0.79
N LEU A 90 -7.68 9.81 0.97
CA LEU A 90 -6.80 9.44 -0.12
C LEU A 90 -7.22 8.14 -0.82
N SER A 91 -7.83 7.19 -0.09
CA SER A 91 -8.44 6.03 -0.73
C SER A 91 -9.69 6.40 -1.53
N GLN A 92 -10.43 7.44 -1.14
CA GLN A 92 -11.56 7.95 -1.91
C GLN A 92 -11.10 8.61 -3.22
N ARG A 93 -9.96 9.31 -3.21
CA ARG A 93 -9.36 9.84 -4.45
C ARG A 93 -9.06 8.73 -5.44
N TYR A 94 -8.44 7.63 -5.00
CA TYR A 94 -8.27 6.44 -5.84
C TYR A 94 -9.62 5.88 -6.31
N TYR A 95 -10.62 5.79 -5.43
CA TYR A 95 -11.94 5.25 -5.77
C TYR A 95 -12.61 6.02 -6.91
N SER A 96 -12.46 7.35 -6.95
CA SER A 96 -12.97 8.17 -8.07
C SER A 96 -12.37 7.80 -9.43
N TYR A 97 -11.08 7.42 -9.47
CA TYR A 97 -10.42 6.95 -10.69
C TYR A 97 -10.82 5.51 -11.02
N TYR A 98 -10.89 4.65 -10.00
CA TYR A 98 -11.32 3.27 -10.14
C TYR A 98 -12.74 3.18 -10.75
N GLN A 99 -13.68 4.03 -10.32
CA GLN A 99 -15.04 4.09 -10.88
C GLN A 99 -15.09 4.53 -12.35
N ARG A 100 -14.07 5.25 -12.83
CA ARG A 100 -13.93 5.68 -14.23
C ARG A 100 -13.15 4.68 -15.08
N SER A 101 -12.61 3.64 -14.46
CA SER A 101 -11.77 2.64 -15.12
C SER A 101 -12.61 1.47 -15.64
N PRO A 102 -12.07 0.66 -16.56
CA PRO A 102 -12.70 -0.59 -16.99
C PRO A 102 -12.98 -1.59 -15.85
N TRP A 103 -12.35 -1.41 -14.68
CA TRP A 103 -12.52 -2.28 -13.51
C TRP A 103 -13.61 -1.81 -12.55
N ALA A 104 -14.42 -0.79 -12.89
CA ALA A 104 -15.45 -0.25 -12.00
C ALA A 104 -16.51 -1.27 -11.54
N SER A 105 -16.68 -2.38 -12.29
CA SER A 105 -17.56 -3.49 -11.93
C SER A 105 -16.93 -4.54 -11.01
N GLN A 106 -15.61 -4.50 -10.81
CA GLN A 106 -14.87 -5.48 -10.01
C GLN A 106 -14.94 -5.11 -8.53
N PRO A 107 -15.61 -5.88 -7.65
CA PRO A 107 -15.79 -5.48 -6.26
C PRO A 107 -14.45 -5.26 -5.54
N LEU A 108 -14.44 -4.32 -4.58
CA LEU A 108 -13.30 -4.09 -3.70
C LEU A 108 -13.02 -5.33 -2.84
N ASP A 109 -11.75 -5.51 -2.45
CA ASP A 109 -11.37 -6.63 -1.61
C ASP A 109 -12.05 -6.54 -0.24
N THR A 110 -12.62 -7.66 0.20
CA THR A 110 -13.26 -7.78 1.51
C THR A 110 -12.30 -8.31 2.57
N PRO A 111 -12.43 -7.89 3.84
CA PRO A 111 -11.55 -8.35 4.92
C PRO A 111 -11.52 -9.87 5.09
N LYS A 112 -10.33 -10.45 5.14
CA LYS A 112 -10.11 -11.88 5.39
C LYS A 112 -9.53 -12.14 6.77
N HIS A 113 -8.66 -11.25 7.25
CA HIS A 113 -7.99 -11.38 8.54
C HIS A 113 -8.67 -10.53 9.63
N TYR A 114 -8.57 -10.97 10.90
CA TYR A 114 -9.28 -10.30 12.01
C TYR A 114 -8.89 -8.82 12.16
N LYS A 115 -7.62 -8.46 11.88
CA LYS A 115 -7.15 -7.07 11.94
C LYS A 115 -7.82 -6.20 10.88
N GLU A 116 -8.04 -6.75 9.69
CA GLU A 116 -8.75 -6.09 8.58
C GLU A 116 -10.22 -5.93 8.92
N MET A 117 -10.86 -6.95 9.51
CA MET A 117 -12.26 -6.88 9.97
C MET A 117 -12.45 -5.78 11.02
N LYS A 118 -11.55 -5.68 12.00
CA LYS A 118 -11.57 -4.61 13.01
C LYS A 118 -11.44 -3.24 12.35
N ARG A 119 -10.54 -3.09 11.38
CA ARG A 119 -10.37 -1.83 10.66
C ARG A 119 -11.61 -1.50 9.83
N PHE A 120 -12.18 -2.48 9.13
CA PHE A 120 -13.38 -2.27 8.33
C PHE A 120 -14.59 -1.85 9.18
N ALA A 121 -14.76 -2.44 10.36
CA ALA A 121 -15.77 -2.00 11.32
C ALA A 121 -15.61 -0.51 11.65
N ARG A 122 -14.38 -0.04 11.90
CA ARG A 122 -14.10 1.38 12.14
C ARG A 122 -14.40 2.28 10.93
N VAL A 123 -14.10 1.81 9.72
CA VAL A 123 -14.47 2.51 8.48
C VAL A 123 -15.98 2.66 8.37
N LYS A 124 -16.74 1.58 8.56
CA LYS A 124 -18.21 1.58 8.52
C LYS A 124 -18.82 2.47 9.60
N TRP A 125 -18.22 2.48 10.79
CA TRP A 125 -18.59 3.41 11.86
C TRP A 125 -18.44 4.87 11.43
N HIS A 126 -17.30 5.23 10.83
CA HIS A 126 -17.04 6.58 10.33
C HIS A 126 -18.00 6.98 9.20
N GLN A 127 -18.38 6.02 8.35
CA GLN A 127 -19.39 6.18 7.30
C GLN A 127 -20.84 6.19 7.83
N LYS A 128 -21.05 6.19 9.16
CA LYS A 128 -22.36 6.14 9.83
C LYS A 128 -23.18 4.87 9.53
N GLN A 129 -22.54 3.82 9.02
CA GLN A 129 -23.15 2.50 8.76
C GLN A 129 -23.02 1.61 10.00
N TYR A 130 -23.74 1.96 11.08
CA TYR A 130 -23.55 1.36 12.40
C TYR A 130 -23.90 -0.14 12.47
N ALA A 131 -24.95 -0.58 11.77
CA ALA A 131 -25.35 -1.98 11.73
C ALA A 131 -24.25 -2.86 11.09
N GLU A 132 -23.68 -2.41 9.98
CA GLU A 132 -22.54 -3.08 9.34
C GLU A 132 -21.29 -3.03 10.22
N SER A 133 -21.01 -1.89 10.85
CA SER A 133 -19.90 -1.78 11.80
C SER A 133 -19.98 -2.83 12.91
N LEU A 134 -21.16 -2.98 13.52
CA LEU A 134 -21.37 -3.95 14.60
C LEU A 134 -21.21 -5.38 14.10
N SER A 135 -21.77 -5.72 12.94
CA SER A 135 -21.64 -7.08 12.37
C SER A 135 -20.18 -7.45 12.09
N TRP A 136 -19.38 -6.51 11.57
CA TRP A 136 -17.95 -6.73 11.34
C TRP A 136 -17.14 -6.77 12.64
N MET A 137 -17.52 -6.00 13.67
CA MET A 137 -16.90 -6.09 14.99
C MET A 137 -17.15 -7.46 15.64
N MET A 138 -18.36 -8.01 15.50
CA MET A 138 -18.68 -9.36 15.98
C MET A 138 -17.85 -10.43 15.27
N LYS A 139 -17.70 -10.32 13.94
CA LYS A 139 -16.79 -11.21 13.16
C LYS A 139 -15.34 -11.11 13.65
N TYR A 140 -14.85 -9.90 13.94
CA TYR A 140 -13.52 -9.70 14.52
C TYR A 140 -13.36 -10.41 15.87
N VAL A 141 -14.31 -10.24 16.80
CA VAL A 141 -14.27 -10.87 18.13
C VAL A 141 -14.31 -12.39 18.00
N SER A 142 -15.22 -12.91 17.18
CA SER A 142 -15.33 -14.34 16.88
C SER A 142 -14.01 -14.91 16.36
N LEU A 143 -13.45 -14.30 15.31
CA LEU A 143 -12.23 -14.80 14.66
C LEU A 143 -10.99 -14.66 15.54
N LYS A 144 -10.91 -13.60 16.35
CA LYS A 144 -9.77 -13.35 17.24
C LYS A 144 -9.71 -14.32 18.42
N PHE A 145 -10.86 -14.62 19.03
CA PHE A 145 -10.90 -15.34 20.30
C PHE A 145 -11.41 -16.78 20.20
N PHE A 146 -12.20 -17.11 19.18
CA PHE A 146 -12.87 -18.42 19.09
C PHE A 146 -12.38 -19.30 17.93
N LYS A 147 -11.54 -18.76 17.03
CA LYS A 147 -10.97 -19.52 15.89
C LYS A 147 -9.47 -19.76 15.98
N GLN A 148 -8.83 -19.37 17.08
CA GLN A 148 -7.41 -19.65 17.37
C GLN A 148 -7.18 -21.02 18.03
N SER A 149 -8.22 -21.84 18.24
CA SER A 149 -8.15 -23.15 18.91
C SER A 149 -7.91 -24.34 17.96
N GLU A 150 -7.51 -24.11 16.70
CA GLU A 150 -7.24 -25.17 15.71
C GLU A 150 -5.86 -25.02 15.04
N GLN A 151 -4.83 -24.66 15.80
CA GLN A 151 -3.42 -24.81 15.39
C GLN A 151 -2.59 -25.36 16.53
#